data_AF-A0A4Q1SW90-F1
#
_entry.id   AF-A0A4Q1SW90-F1
#
_cell.length_a   1.000
_cell.length_b   1.000
_cell.length_c   1.000
_cell.angle_alpha   90.00
_cell.angle_beta   90.00
_cell.angle_gamma   90.00
#
_symmetry.space_group_name_H-M   'P 1'
#
loop_
_entity.id
_entity.type
_entity.pdbx_description
1 polymer ?
#
loop_
_entity_poly.entity_id
_entity_poly.type
_entity_poly.pdbx_seq_one_letter_code
_entity_poly.pdbx_strand_id
1 'polypeptide(L)' 'MYYTSGKDVTVTIWEKGITFHAKIEKWNHNEVIVNEKNNRAKWTFPYQDVLKGKIKISPKRTH' A
#
# COMPACT_ATOMS: atom_id res chain seq x y z
N MET A 1 -12.10 5.49 3.02
CA MET A 1 -12.23 4.64 1.81
C MET A 1 -11.36 3.40 2.00
N TYR A 2 -11.97 2.21 2.09
CA TYR A 2 -11.23 0.94 2.11
C TYR A 2 -11.03 0.48 0.67
N TYR A 3 -9.80 0.12 0.29
CA TYR A 3 -9.58 -0.53 -0.99
C TYR A 3 -9.88 -2.02 -0.81
N THR A 4 -10.69 -2.57 -1.71
CA THR A 4 -10.95 -4.00 -1.77
C THR A 4 -9.68 -4.77 -2.12
N SER A 5 -9.53 -5.96 -1.55
CA SER A 5 -8.46 -6.90 -1.90
C SER A 5 -8.40 -7.09 -3.41
N GLY A 6 -7.19 -7.11 -3.93
CA GLY A 6 -6.89 -7.33 -5.34
C GLY A 6 -6.73 -6.06 -6.18
N LYS A 7 -6.89 -4.86 -5.61
CA LYS A 7 -6.65 -3.60 -6.35
C LYS A 7 -5.16 -3.30 -6.50
N ASP A 8 -4.81 -2.80 -7.69
CA ASP A 8 -3.49 -2.27 -7.98
C ASP A 8 -3.33 -0.85 -7.44
N VAL A 9 -2.26 -0.65 -6.68
CA VAL A 9 -1.97 0.59 -5.97
C VAL A 9 -0.52 1.01 -6.14
N THR A 10 -0.30 2.30 -6.00
CA THR A 10 1.02 2.89 -5.80
C THR A 10 1.19 3.16 -4.32
N VAL A 11 2.27 2.62 -3.76
CA VAL A 11 2.64 2.76 -2.34
C VAL A 11 3.86 3.67 -2.26
N THR A 12 3.77 4.72 -1.46
CA THR A 12 4.86 5.63 -1.16
C THR A 12 5.13 5.60 0.34
N ILE A 13 6.38 5.30 0.72
CA ILE A 13 6.86 5.32 2.10
C ILE A 13 7.71 6.59 2.26
N TRP A 14 7.14 7.62 2.88
CA TRP A 14 7.77 8.95 2.94
C TRP A 14 9.06 8.95 3.76
N GLU A 15 9.10 8.25 4.90
CA GLU A 15 10.29 8.16 5.75
C GLU A 15 11.51 7.55 5.03
N LYS A 16 11.27 6.76 3.98
CA LYS A 16 12.34 6.11 3.20
C LYS A 16 12.53 6.71 1.81
N GLY A 17 11.66 7.63 1.37
CA GLY A 17 11.65 8.13 -0.01
C GLY A 17 11.38 7.04 -1.06
N ILE A 18 10.76 5.93 -0.69
CA ILE A 18 10.54 4.77 -1.57
C ILE A 18 9.14 4.84 -2.17
N THR A 19 9.01 4.60 -3.48
CA THR A 19 7.72 4.44 -4.16
C THR A 19 7.73 3.20 -5.05
N PHE A 20 6.68 2.37 -4.97
CA PHE A 20 6.56 1.15 -5.77
C PHE A 20 5.10 0.80 -6.09
N HIS A 21 4.94 -0.08 -7.07
CA HIS A 21 3.64 -0.63 -7.44
C HIS A 21 3.37 -1.94 -6.70
N ALA A 22 2.20 -2.02 -6.09
CA ALA A 22 1.78 -3.19 -5.32
C ALA A 22 0.32 -3.53 -5.57
N LYS A 23 -0.09 -4.72 -5.14
CA LYS A 23 -1.48 -5.16 -5.13
C LYS A 23 -1.94 -5.31 -3.68
N ILE A 24 -3.10 -4.78 -3.36
CA ILE A 24 -3.70 -4.90 -2.01
C ILE A 24 -4.04 -6.37 -1.79
N GLU A 25 -3.49 -6.98 -0.76
CA GLU A 25 -3.90 -8.32 -0.33
C GLU A 25 -4.98 -8.21 0.75
N LYS A 26 -4.73 -7.37 1.75
CA LYS A 26 -5.61 -7.16 2.90
C LYS A 26 -5.57 -5.71 3.34
N TRP A 27 -6.72 -5.16 3.70
CA TRP A 27 -6.81 -3.83 4.29
C TRP A 27 -7.85 -3.87 5.41
N ASN A 28 -7.42 -3.67 6.65
CA ASN A 28 -8.31 -3.52 7.80
C ASN A 28 -7.83 -2.40 8.74
N HIS A 29 -8.47 -2.25 9.90
CA HIS A 29 -8.13 -1.21 10.88
C HIS A 29 -6.83 -1.46 11.66
N ASN A 30 -6.24 -2.64 11.54
CA ASN A 30 -5.01 -2.99 12.24
C ASN A 30 -3.81 -2.82 11.29
N GLU A 31 -3.94 -3.36 10.08
CA GLU A 31 -2.85 -3.49 9.11
C GLU A 31 -3.34 -3.37 7.67
N VAL A 32 -2.41 -2.94 6.82
CA VAL A 32 -2.54 -2.99 5.37
C VAL A 32 -1.41 -3.85 4.82
N ILE A 33 -1.79 -4.87 4.07
CA ILE A 33 -0.88 -5.83 3.46
C ILE A 33 -0.94 -5.64 1.95
N VAL A 34 0.23 -5.47 1.34
CA VAL A 34 0.38 -5.31 -0.10
C VAL A 34 1.47 -6.23 -0.64
N ASN A 35 1.29 -6.73 -1.86
CA ASN A 35 2.30 -7.50 -2.58
C ASN A 35 2.93 -6.64 -3.66
N GLU A 36 4.23 -6.40 -3.55
CA GLU A 36 5.03 -5.67 -4.52
C GLU A 36 5.12 -6.45 -5.84
N LYS A 37 4.83 -5.80 -6.96
CA LYS A 37 4.77 -6.46 -8.27
C LYS A 37 6.13 -6.89 -8.81
N ASN A 38 7.17 -6.09 -8.57
CA ASN A 38 8.49 -6.32 -9.17
C ASN A 38 9.27 -7.44 -8.45
N ASN A 39 9.27 -7.41 -7.11
CA ASN A 39 10.04 -8.36 -6.30
C ASN A 39 9.21 -9.50 -5.70
N ARG A 40 7.89 -9.53 -5.93
CA ARG A 40 6.96 -10.44 -5.24
C ARG A 40 7.10 -10.40 -3.71
N ALA A 41 7.62 -9.29 -3.16
CA ALA A 41 7.80 -9.10 -1.74
C ALA A 41 6.47 -8.67 -1.10
N LYS A 42 6.18 -9.23 0.08
CA LYS A 42 5.01 -8.89 0.86
C LYS A 42 5.36 -7.82 1.88
N TRP A 43 4.61 -6.73 1.86
CA TRP A 43 4.79 -5.60 2.76
C TRP A 43 3.58 -5.46 3.66
N THR A 44 3.82 -5.42 4.97
CA THR A 44 2.79 -5.18 5.98
C THR A 44 3.06 -3.84 6.64
N PHE A 45 2.03 -2.99 6.66
CA PHE A 45 2.08 -1.67 7.28
C PHE A 45 1.00 -1.56 8.35
N PRO A 46 1.28 -0.97 9.52
CA PRO A 46 0.26 -0.61 10.47
C PRO A 46 -0.73 0.37 9.84
N TYR A 47 -2.04 0.16 10.02
CA TYR A 47 -3.04 1.08 9.48
C TYR A 47 -2.88 2.50 10.07
N GLN A 48 -2.41 2.60 11.32
CA GLN A 48 -2.09 3.88 11.94
C GLN A 48 -1.02 4.68 11.19
N ASP A 49 -0.03 4.02 10.59
CA ASP A 49 1.03 4.72 9.85
C ASP A 49 0.51 5.24 8.51
N VAL A 50 -0.47 4.54 7.91
CA VAL A 50 -1.21 5.04 6.75
C VAL A 50 -2.06 6.26 7.13
N LEU A 51 -2.76 6.21 8.26
CA LEU A 51 -3.57 7.34 8.77
C LEU A 51 -2.72 8.56 9.13
N LYS A 52 -1.54 8.35 9.73
CA LYS A 52 -0.57 9.42 10.04
C LYS A 52 0.13 9.97 8.80
N GLY A 53 -0.13 9.42 7.62
CA GLY A 53 0.45 9.86 6.37
C GLY A 53 1.91 9.46 6.17
N LYS A 54 2.46 8.54 6.96
CA LYS A 54 3.81 7.99 6.76
C LYS A 54 3.88 7.10 5.52
N ILE A 55 2.81 6.33 5.30
CA ILE A 55 2.61 5.54 4.08
C ILE A 55 1.41 6.10 3.33
N LYS A 56 1.62 6.47 2.06
CA LYS A 56 0.55 6.85 1.15
C LYS A 56 0.25 5.68 0.22
N ILE A 57 -1.01 5.26 0.20
CA ILE A 57 -1.49 4.22 -0.72
C ILE A 57 -2.56 4.86 -1.61
N SER A 58 -2.33 4.83 -2.91
CA SER A 58 -3.19 5.45 -3.91
C SER A 58 -3.52 4.46 -5.03
N PRO A 59 -4.70 4.53 -5.63
CA PRO A 59 -5.03 3.67 -6.75
C PRO A 59 -4.10 4.00 -7.90
N LYS A 60 -3.60 2.95 -8.57
CA LYS A 60 -2.82 3.16 -9.79
C LYS A 60 -3.76 3.79 -10.82
N ARG A 61 -3.53 5.05 -11.18
CA ARG A 61 -4.28 5.69 -12.27
C ARG A 61 -3.80 5.06 -13.57
N THR A 62 -4.67 4.27 -14.19
CA THR A 62 -4.54 3.89 -15.59
C THR A 62 -4.97 5.11 -16.39
N HIS A 63 -4.04 5.70 -17.14
CA HIS A 63 -4.35 6.70 -18.18
C HIS A 63 -4.77 5.97 -19.45
#